data_AF-A0A9L0IAK2-F1
#
_entry.id   AF-A0A9L0IAK2-F1
#
_cell.length_a   1.000
_cell.length_b   1.000
_cell.length_c   1.000
_cell.angle_alpha   90.00
_cell.angle_beta   90.00
_cell.angle_gamma   90.00
#
_symmetry.space_group_name_H-M   'P 1'
#
loop_
_entity.id
_entity.type
_entity.pdbx_description
1 polymer ?
#
loop_
_entity_poly.entity_id
_entity_poly.type
_entity_poly.pdbx_seq_one_letter_code
_entity_poly.pdbx_strand_id
1 'polypeptide(L)'
;MLQQTWTSRCLMKFYAVVAASPTSWDSHKIAERIEQRILNSNPVMEAFGNACTLRNNNSSRFGKFIQLQVNSAQQMTGAAVQTYLLEKTRVACQASSERNFHIFYQMCKGASADERLQWHLPKGAAFSWLPNSERTLEEDCFEVTREAMLHLGIETPTQNNVFKVRRRAWPLRFGGGDGQPLAQ
;
A
#
# COMPACT_ATOMS: atom_id res chain seq x y z
N MET A 1 -14.82 -1.55 -3.35
CA MET A 1 -13.56 -0.77 -3.33
C MET A 1 -13.42 0.14 -4.54
N LEU A 2 -13.60 -0.39 -5.77
CA LEU A 2 -13.73 0.42 -6.99
C LEU A 2 -14.61 1.66 -6.78
N GLN A 3 -15.78 1.52 -6.16
CA GLN A 3 -16.73 2.62 -5.97
C GLN A 3 -16.14 3.82 -5.18
N GLN A 4 -15.31 3.63 -4.17
CA GLN A 4 -14.71 4.73 -3.39
C GLN A 4 -13.70 5.52 -4.24
N THR A 5 -12.84 4.81 -4.98
CA THR A 5 -11.85 5.41 -5.89
C THR A 5 -12.53 6.06 -7.10
N TRP A 6 -13.58 5.44 -7.65
CA TRP A 6 -14.38 5.99 -8.75
C TRP A 6 -15.13 7.25 -8.33
N THR A 7 -15.77 7.26 -7.15
CA THR A 7 -16.46 8.46 -6.62
C THR A 7 -15.47 9.59 -6.36
N SER A 8 -14.31 9.29 -5.76
CA SER A 8 -13.23 10.28 -5.58
C SER A 8 -12.75 10.86 -6.91
N ARG A 9 -12.64 10.02 -7.96
CA ARG A 9 -12.24 10.46 -9.30
C ARG A 9 -13.29 11.37 -9.95
N CYS A 10 -14.56 10.98 -9.87
CA CYS A 10 -15.66 11.80 -10.38
C CYS A 10 -15.75 13.15 -9.66
N LEU A 11 -15.56 13.16 -8.33
CA LEU A 11 -15.58 14.39 -7.54
C LEU A 11 -14.43 15.33 -7.92
N MET A 12 -13.21 14.82 -8.08
CA MET A 12 -12.06 15.62 -8.50
C MET A 12 -12.26 16.21 -9.89
N LYS A 13 -12.76 15.41 -10.85
CA LYS A 13 -13.07 15.90 -12.20
C LYS A 13 -14.14 16.97 -12.19
N PHE A 14 -15.21 16.77 -11.41
CA PHE A 14 -16.25 17.77 -11.24
C PHE A 14 -15.68 19.07 -10.68
N TYR A 15 -14.91 19.00 -9.58
CA TYR A 15 -14.28 20.19 -9.02
C TYR A 15 -13.30 20.83 -9.99
N ALA A 16 -12.49 20.07 -10.74
CA ALA A 16 -11.56 20.61 -11.73
C ALA A 16 -12.30 21.36 -12.86
N VAL A 17 -13.47 20.88 -13.29
CA VAL A 17 -14.30 21.52 -14.31
C VAL A 17 -15.00 22.77 -13.76
N VAL A 18 -15.56 22.70 -12.55
CA VAL A 18 -16.29 23.82 -11.94
C VAL A 18 -15.35 24.93 -11.44
N ALA A 19 -14.17 24.56 -10.93
CA ALA A 19 -13.09 25.47 -10.55
C ALA A 19 -12.43 26.18 -11.73
N ALA A 20 -12.52 25.60 -12.92
CA ALA A 20 -11.97 26.18 -14.13
C ALA A 20 -12.97 27.21 -14.69
N SER A 21 -12.85 28.46 -14.23
CA SER A 21 -13.20 29.59 -15.10
C SER A 21 -12.48 29.41 -16.45
N PRO A 22 -13.07 29.79 -17.62
CA PRO A 22 -12.46 29.64 -18.95
C PRO A 22 -11.09 30.32 -19.13
N THR A 23 -10.61 31.00 -18.08
CA THR A 23 -9.31 31.64 -17.98
C THR A 23 -8.20 30.66 -17.57
N SER A 24 -7.52 30.12 -18.59
CA SER A 24 -6.20 29.47 -18.59
C SER A 24 -6.15 27.92 -18.63
N TRP A 25 -5.66 27.42 -19.76
CA TRP A 25 -5.22 26.04 -20.01
C TRP A 25 -4.25 25.51 -18.94
N ASP A 26 -3.45 26.37 -18.32
CA ASP A 26 -2.52 26.01 -17.27
C ASP A 26 -3.21 25.54 -15.98
N SER A 27 -4.38 26.11 -15.65
CA SER A 27 -5.17 25.70 -14.48
C SER A 27 -5.70 24.28 -14.63
N HIS A 28 -6.14 23.90 -15.83
CA HIS A 28 -6.63 22.56 -16.12
C HIS A 28 -5.50 21.52 -16.02
N LYS A 29 -4.32 21.85 -16.56
CA LYS A 29 -3.12 21.00 -16.44
C LYS A 29 -2.69 20.78 -14.99
N ILE A 30 -2.79 21.81 -14.14
CA ILE A 30 -2.45 21.67 -12.71
C ILE A 30 -3.42 20.71 -12.02
N ALA A 31 -4.73 20.88 -12.24
CA ALA A 31 -5.74 20.00 -11.67
C ALA A 31 -5.58 18.54 -12.12
N GLU A 32 -5.32 18.32 -13.41
CA GLU A 32 -5.05 16.98 -13.95
C GLU A 32 -3.79 16.36 -13.32
N ARG A 33 -2.70 17.13 -13.19
CA ARG A 33 -1.48 16.66 -12.52
C ARG A 33 -1.71 16.27 -11.06
N ILE A 34 -2.55 17.04 -10.34
CA ILE A 34 -2.92 16.73 -8.96
C ILE A 34 -3.76 15.45 -8.90
N GLU A 35 -4.77 15.31 -9.76
CA GLU A 35 -5.58 14.09 -9.88
C GLU A 35 -4.69 12.87 -10.13
N GLN A 36 -3.79 12.95 -11.13
CA GLN A 36 -2.89 11.85 -11.46
C GLN A 36 -1.98 11.47 -10.29
N ARG A 37 -1.42 12.44 -9.56
CA ARG A 37 -0.62 12.15 -8.35
C ARG A 37 -1.43 11.42 -7.27
N ILE A 38 -2.67 11.84 -7.04
CA ILE A 38 -3.54 11.19 -6.05
C ILE A 38 -3.89 9.77 -6.51
N LEU A 39 -4.20 9.56 -7.79
CA LEU A 39 -4.49 8.24 -8.33
C LEU A 39 -3.26 7.31 -8.27
N ASN A 40 -2.08 7.82 -8.64
CA ASN A 40 -0.81 7.09 -8.58
C ASN A 40 -0.40 6.73 -7.15
N SER A 41 -0.91 7.45 -6.14
CA SER A 41 -0.67 7.11 -4.73
C SER A 41 -1.47 5.89 -4.25
N ASN A 42 -2.57 5.54 -4.92
CA ASN A 42 -3.47 4.49 -4.46
C ASN A 42 -2.80 3.11 -4.41
N PRO A 43 -2.11 2.61 -5.46
CA PRO A 43 -1.49 1.30 -5.38
C PRO A 43 -0.53 1.16 -4.19
N VAL A 44 0.22 2.23 -3.88
CA VAL A 44 1.09 2.25 -2.70
C VAL A 44 0.29 2.19 -1.41
N MET A 45 -0.75 3.01 -1.26
CA MET A 45 -1.60 2.98 -0.06
C MET A 45 -2.35 1.65 0.10
N GLU A 46 -2.79 1.04 -0.99
CA GLU A 46 -3.47 -0.25 -0.98
C GLU A 46 -2.50 -1.38 -0.60
N ALA A 47 -1.29 -1.39 -1.15
CA ALA A 47 -0.27 -2.38 -0.79
C ALA A 47 0.03 -2.35 0.72
N PHE A 48 0.21 -1.16 1.30
CA PHE A 48 0.60 -1.00 2.71
C PHE A 48 -0.57 -0.95 3.70
N GLY A 49 -1.80 -0.72 3.23
CA GLY A 49 -2.95 -0.40 4.07
C GLY A 49 -4.17 -1.29 3.85
N ASN A 50 -4.19 -2.10 2.79
CA ASN A 50 -5.27 -3.04 2.54
C ASN A 50 -4.84 -4.48 2.85
N ALA A 51 -5.82 -5.30 3.20
CA ALA A 51 -5.62 -6.72 3.47
C ALA A 51 -6.81 -7.55 3.00
N CYS A 52 -6.58 -8.84 2.80
CA CYS A 52 -7.65 -9.80 2.54
C CYS A 52 -8.36 -10.15 3.84
N THR A 53 -9.67 -9.92 3.85
CA THR A 53 -10.60 -10.26 4.94
C THR A 53 -11.61 -11.29 4.45
N LEU A 54 -12.40 -11.87 5.36
CA LEU A 54 -13.45 -12.83 5.02
C LEU A 54 -14.46 -12.34 3.96
N ARG A 55 -14.78 -11.04 3.96
CA ARG A 55 -15.83 -10.46 3.11
C ARG A 55 -15.30 -9.72 1.89
N ASN A 56 -14.02 -9.34 1.90
CA ASN A 56 -13.41 -8.53 0.87
C ASN A 56 -11.91 -8.83 0.78
N ASN A 57 -11.48 -9.22 -0.42
CA ASN A 57 -10.10 -9.58 -0.73
C ASN A 57 -9.14 -8.40 -0.71
N ASN A 58 -9.64 -7.18 -0.93
CA ASN A 58 -8.90 -5.94 -0.89
C ASN A 58 -9.69 -5.00 0.03
N SER A 59 -9.48 -5.11 1.35
CA SER A 59 -10.24 -4.36 2.37
C SER A 59 -9.34 -3.31 2.99
N SER A 60 -9.71 -2.03 2.88
CA SER A 60 -8.92 -0.95 3.50
C SER A 60 -8.99 -1.01 5.02
N ARG A 61 -7.81 -1.00 5.64
CA ARG A 61 -7.64 -1.02 7.10
C ARG A 61 -7.08 0.30 7.63
N PHE A 62 -7.31 1.37 6.88
CA PHE A 62 -7.02 2.75 7.23
C PHE A 62 -8.13 3.66 6.68
N GLY A 63 -8.36 4.78 7.34
CA GLY A 63 -9.16 5.88 6.81
C GLY A 63 -8.31 6.78 5.91
N LYS A 64 -8.89 7.28 4.83
CA LYS A 64 -8.24 8.20 3.89
C LYS A 64 -9.05 9.50 3.82
N PHE A 65 -8.39 10.62 4.08
CA PHE A 65 -8.93 11.95 3.86
C PHE A 65 -8.15 12.63 2.74
N ILE A 66 -8.85 13.29 1.83
CA ILE A 66 -8.25 14.03 0.73
C ILE A 66 -8.73 15.47 0.85
N GLN A 67 -7.79 16.38 1.13
CA GLN A 67 -8.03 17.80 1.17
C GLN A 67 -7.61 18.41 -0.16
N LEU A 68 -8.53 19.07 -0.85
CA LEU A 68 -8.24 19.86 -2.05
C LEU A 68 -8.02 21.31 -1.65
N GLN A 69 -6.99 21.95 -2.21
CA GLN A 69 -6.65 23.34 -1.94
C GLN A 69 -7.02 24.17 -3.16
N VAL A 70 -7.85 25.19 -2.95
CA VAL A 70 -8.29 26.13 -3.99
C VAL A 70 -7.94 27.56 -3.59
N ASN A 71 -7.60 28.41 -4.57
CA ASN A 71 -7.36 29.83 -4.32
C ASN A 71 -8.69 30.62 -4.29
N SER A 72 -8.59 31.94 -4.06
CA SER A 72 -9.76 32.84 -4.07
C SER A 72 -10.46 32.94 -5.43
N ALA A 73 -9.75 32.63 -6.52
CA ALA A 73 -10.31 32.50 -7.87
C ALA A 73 -10.88 31.10 -8.16
N GLN A 74 -11.08 30.28 -7.12
CA GLN A 74 -11.58 28.90 -7.17
C GLN A 74 -10.69 27.90 -7.91
N GLN A 75 -9.48 28.27 -8.33
CA GLN A 75 -8.57 27.38 -9.05
C GLN A 75 -7.88 26.41 -8.10
N MET A 76 -7.74 25.15 -8.52
CA MET A 76 -7.02 24.14 -7.75
C MET A 76 -5.52 24.44 -7.73
N THR A 77 -4.97 24.60 -6.53
CA THR A 77 -3.55 24.93 -6.30
C THR A 77 -2.76 23.75 -5.74
N GLY A 78 -3.44 22.82 -5.07
CA GLY A 78 -2.79 21.67 -4.45
C GLY A 78 -3.80 20.66 -3.88
N ALA A 79 -3.26 19.57 -3.36
CA ALA A 79 -4.02 18.61 -2.58
C ALA A 79 -3.11 17.95 -1.53
N ALA A 80 -3.71 17.58 -0.40
CA ALA A 80 -3.07 16.79 0.64
C ALA A 80 -3.88 15.53 0.88
N VAL A 81 -3.19 14.39 0.98
CA VAL A 81 -3.80 13.11 1.37
C VAL A 81 -3.30 12.78 2.77
N GLN A 82 -4.24 12.59 3.69
CA GLN A 82 -3.96 12.22 5.07
C GLN A 82 -4.58 10.87 5.37
N THR A 83 -3.80 9.98 5.98
CA THR A 83 -4.25 8.66 6.41
C THR A 83 -4.45 8.63 7.91
N TYR A 84 -5.47 7.90 8.35
CA TYR A 84 -5.87 7.82 9.76
C TYR A 84 -6.16 6.38 10.15
N LEU A 85 -5.97 6.08 11.44
CA LEU A 85 -6.40 4.83 12.06
C LEU A 85 -5.97 3.57 11.28
N LEU A 86 -4.71 3.52 10.86
CA LEU A 86 -4.15 2.28 10.32
C LEU A 86 -4.22 1.20 11.41
N GLU A 87 -4.81 0.05 11.07
CA GLU A 87 -4.92 -1.12 11.95
C GLU A 87 -3.55 -1.80 12.15
N LYS A 88 -2.64 -1.12 12.87
CA LYS A 88 -1.25 -1.58 13.09
C LYS A 88 -1.18 -2.94 13.78
N THR A 89 -2.17 -3.28 14.61
CA THR A 89 -2.27 -4.58 15.29
C THR A 89 -2.33 -5.75 14.31
N ARG A 90 -2.84 -5.53 13.08
CA ARG A 90 -2.87 -6.53 12.02
C ARG A 90 -1.49 -7.04 11.63
N VAL A 91 -0.41 -6.28 11.84
CA VAL A 91 0.92 -6.80 11.51
C VAL A 91 1.30 -7.97 12.44
N ALA A 92 0.88 -7.92 13.71
CA ALA A 92 1.21 -8.94 14.71
C ALA A 92 0.22 -10.12 14.71
N CYS A 93 -1.09 -9.84 14.60
CA CYS A 93 -2.13 -10.86 14.71
C CYS A 93 -3.21 -10.66 13.66
N GLN A 94 -3.65 -11.76 13.04
CA GLN A 94 -4.75 -11.79 12.07
C GLN A 94 -5.70 -12.94 12.42
N ALA A 95 -6.96 -12.85 12.02
CA ALA A 95 -7.87 -14.00 12.13
C ALA A 95 -7.43 -15.12 11.19
N SER A 96 -7.75 -16.38 11.53
CA SER A 96 -7.25 -17.59 10.84
C SER A 96 -7.48 -17.61 9.33
N SER A 97 -8.58 -17.02 8.86
CA SER A 97 -8.98 -16.95 7.45
C SER A 97 -8.55 -15.66 6.73
N GLU A 98 -7.88 -14.74 7.44
CA GLU A 98 -7.47 -13.44 6.91
C GLU A 98 -5.97 -13.41 6.57
N ARG A 99 -5.58 -12.41 5.80
CA ARG A 99 -4.17 -12.13 5.49
C ARG A 99 -3.68 -10.88 6.21
N ASN A 100 -2.36 -10.76 6.27
CA ASN A 100 -1.71 -9.50 6.60
C ASN A 100 -1.83 -8.51 5.42
N PHE A 101 -1.19 -7.34 5.53
CA PHE A 101 -1.16 -6.35 4.44
C PHE A 101 -0.56 -6.94 3.15
N HIS A 102 -1.09 -6.52 2.00
CA HIS A 102 -0.69 -7.06 0.69
C HIS A 102 0.81 -6.93 0.43
N ILE A 103 1.44 -5.83 0.88
CA ILE A 103 2.86 -5.56 0.64
C ILE A 103 3.77 -6.70 1.09
N PHE A 104 3.43 -7.39 2.18
CA PHE A 104 4.21 -8.51 2.68
C PHE A 104 4.21 -9.69 1.70
N TYR A 105 3.06 -9.98 1.09
CA TYR A 105 2.91 -11.04 0.10
C TYR A 105 3.52 -10.64 -1.23
N GLN A 106 3.32 -9.38 -1.66
CA GLN A 106 3.94 -8.81 -2.85
C GLN A 106 5.46 -8.90 -2.78
N MET A 107 6.07 -8.48 -1.67
CA MET A 107 7.52 -8.60 -1.46
C MET A 107 7.99 -10.06 -1.52
N CYS A 108 7.30 -10.97 -0.82
CA CYS A 108 7.69 -12.38 -0.79
C CYS A 108 7.54 -13.08 -2.14
N LYS A 109 6.65 -12.62 -3.04
CA LYS A 109 6.46 -13.19 -4.38
C LYS A 109 7.34 -12.51 -5.43
N GLY A 110 7.40 -11.18 -5.42
CA GLY A 110 8.09 -10.36 -6.42
C GLY A 110 9.58 -10.11 -6.18
N ALA A 111 10.12 -10.46 -5.00
CA ALA A 111 11.55 -10.28 -4.74
C ALA A 111 12.43 -11.23 -5.57
N SER A 112 13.40 -10.65 -6.29
CA SER A 112 14.50 -11.36 -6.96
C SER A 112 15.44 -12.04 -5.96
N ALA A 113 16.33 -12.91 -6.44
CA ALA A 113 17.29 -13.61 -5.58
C ALA A 113 18.22 -12.65 -4.82
N ASP A 114 18.66 -11.58 -5.49
CA ASP A 114 19.54 -10.57 -4.89
C ASP A 114 18.78 -9.71 -3.87
N GLU A 115 17.55 -9.27 -4.20
CA GLU A 115 16.69 -8.52 -3.28
C GLU A 115 16.37 -9.33 -2.01
N ARG A 116 16.09 -10.63 -2.15
CA ARG A 116 15.87 -11.52 -0.99
C ARG A 116 17.07 -11.56 -0.05
N LEU A 117 18.29 -11.59 -0.60
CA LEU A 117 19.51 -11.55 0.21
C LEU A 117 19.63 -10.20 0.93
N GLN A 118 19.41 -9.10 0.21
CA GLN A 118 19.51 -7.73 0.74
C GLN A 118 18.45 -7.41 1.78
N TRP A 119 17.22 -7.91 1.60
CA TRP A 119 16.07 -7.67 2.47
C TRP A 119 15.96 -8.69 3.61
N HIS A 120 16.84 -9.69 3.65
CA HIS A 120 16.84 -10.79 4.61
C HIS A 120 15.53 -11.63 4.56
N LEU A 121 15.06 -11.93 3.36
CA LEU A 121 13.86 -12.73 3.08
C LEU A 121 14.24 -14.08 2.44
N PRO A 122 14.68 -15.08 3.23
CA PRO A 122 15.05 -16.39 2.71
C PRO A 122 13.90 -17.05 1.92
N LYS A 123 14.25 -17.68 0.80
CA LYS A 123 13.28 -18.39 -0.05
C LYS A 123 12.73 -19.60 0.69
N GLY A 124 11.40 -19.76 0.71
CA GLY A 124 10.73 -20.88 1.37
C GLY A 124 10.62 -20.77 2.90
N ALA A 125 11.00 -19.64 3.49
CA ALA A 125 10.80 -19.43 4.92
C ALA A 125 9.31 -19.26 5.24
N ALA A 126 8.83 -20.04 6.22
CA ALA A 126 7.52 -19.84 6.81
C ALA A 126 7.60 -18.69 7.81
N PHE A 127 6.89 -17.60 7.52
CA PHE A 127 6.82 -16.45 8.40
C PHE A 127 5.51 -16.49 9.18
N SER A 128 5.58 -16.48 10.52
CA SER A 128 4.37 -16.48 11.38
C SER A 128 3.43 -15.29 11.11
N TRP A 129 3.93 -14.22 10.51
CA TRP A 129 3.21 -12.99 10.18
C TRP A 129 2.67 -12.96 8.74
N LEU A 130 2.87 -14.04 7.98
CA LEU A 130 2.32 -14.26 6.64
C LEU A 130 1.40 -15.49 6.63
N PRO A 131 0.28 -15.47 7.37
CA PRO A 131 -0.70 -16.55 7.26
C PRO A 131 -1.30 -16.61 5.85
N ASN A 132 -1.76 -17.79 5.45
CA ASN A 132 -2.48 -18.01 4.18
C ASN A 132 -1.71 -17.56 2.92
N SER A 133 -0.38 -17.76 2.91
CA SER A 133 0.53 -17.32 1.83
C SER A 133 0.35 -18.07 0.50
N GLU A 134 -0.25 -19.25 0.55
CA GLU A 134 -0.60 -20.10 -0.58
C GLU A 134 -1.72 -19.50 -1.44
N ARG A 135 -2.57 -18.63 -0.87
CA ARG A 135 -3.59 -17.92 -1.64
C ARG A 135 -2.93 -16.85 -2.51
N THR A 136 -3.19 -16.91 -3.82
CA THR A 136 -2.76 -15.90 -4.77
C THR A 136 -3.93 -15.01 -5.13
N LEU A 137 -3.78 -13.71 -4.86
CA LEU A 137 -4.74 -12.68 -5.24
C LEU A 137 -4.14 -11.76 -6.30
N GLU A 138 -5.00 -11.07 -7.04
CA GLU A 138 -4.57 -10.09 -8.06
C GLU A 138 -3.75 -8.95 -7.43
N GLU A 139 -4.07 -8.58 -6.19
CA GLU A 139 -3.37 -7.55 -5.42
C GLU A 139 -1.96 -7.97 -4.98
N ASP A 140 -1.51 -9.19 -5.28
CA ASP A 140 -0.15 -9.65 -4.95
C ASP A 140 0.90 -9.24 -6.01
N CYS A 141 0.52 -8.51 -7.06
CA CYS A 141 1.45 -7.98 -8.06
C CYS A 141 2.33 -6.86 -7.47
N PHE A 142 3.65 -7.10 -7.39
CA PHE A 142 4.59 -6.20 -6.74
C PHE A 142 5.04 -5.06 -7.66
N GLU A 143 5.10 -5.32 -8.96
CA GLU A 143 5.53 -4.39 -10.00
C GLU A 143 4.66 -3.14 -10.01
N VAL A 144 3.34 -3.30 -9.86
CA VAL A 144 2.39 -2.18 -9.79
C VAL A 144 2.73 -1.25 -8.63
N THR A 145 3.09 -1.80 -7.46
CA THR A 145 3.48 -1.00 -6.29
C THR A 145 4.82 -0.30 -6.50
N ARG A 146 5.81 -0.97 -7.12
CA ARG A 146 7.13 -0.40 -7.42
C ARG A 146 7.04 0.76 -8.41
N GLU A 147 6.30 0.57 -9.50
CA GLU A 147 6.06 1.60 -10.50
C GLU A 147 5.32 2.80 -9.90
N ALA A 148 4.31 2.55 -9.07
CA ALA A 148 3.61 3.61 -8.36
C ALA A 148 4.53 4.38 -7.39
N MET A 149 5.43 3.69 -6.68
CA MET A 149 6.45 4.33 -5.84
C MET A 149 7.40 5.22 -6.67
N LEU A 150 7.84 4.77 -7.84
CA LEU A 150 8.67 5.57 -8.75
C LEU A 150 7.94 6.82 -9.23
N HIS A 151 6.67 6.70 -9.62
CA HIS A 151 5.84 7.86 -10.02
C HIS A 151 5.65 8.90 -8.91
N LEU A 152 5.73 8.48 -7.64
CA LEU A 152 5.68 9.37 -6.48
C LEU A 152 7.05 9.97 -6.12
N GLY A 153 8.12 9.61 -6.84
CA GLY A 153 9.48 10.05 -6.58
C GLY A 153 10.22 9.22 -5.51
N ILE A 154 9.72 8.04 -5.16
CA ILE A 154 10.40 7.11 -4.26
C ILE A 154 11.30 6.22 -5.12
N GLU A 155 12.56 6.61 -5.25
CA GLU A 155 13.56 5.91 -6.07
C GLU A 155 13.94 4.54 -5.50
N THR A 156 14.47 3.66 -6.36
CA THR A 156 14.87 2.28 -6.03
C THR A 156 15.74 2.15 -4.76
N PRO A 157 16.75 3.01 -4.49
CA PRO A 157 17.51 2.94 -3.25
C PRO A 157 16.64 3.15 -2.00
N THR A 158 15.68 4.08 -2.07
CA THR A 158 14.74 4.34 -0.99
C THR A 158 13.74 3.20 -0.85
N GLN A 159 13.25 2.64 -1.94
CA GLN A 159 12.37 1.46 -1.92
C GLN A 159 13.06 0.26 -1.23
N ASN A 160 14.33 0.00 -1.58
CA ASN A 160 15.12 -1.06 -0.95
C ASN A 160 15.26 -0.87 0.57
N ASN A 161 15.39 0.37 1.04
CA ASN A 161 15.42 0.67 2.46
C ASN A 161 14.07 0.43 3.15
N VAL A 162 12.96 0.70 2.47
CA VAL A 162 11.60 0.41 2.97
C VAL A 162 11.37 -1.09 3.12
N PHE A 163 11.86 -1.89 2.16
CA PHE A 163 11.65 -3.34 2.13
C PHE A 163 12.64 -4.15 2.98
N LYS A 164 13.71 -3.51 3.46
CA LYS A 164 14.70 -4.18 4.29
C LYS A 164 14.13 -4.53 5.66
N VAL A 165 13.90 -5.81 5.91
CA VAL A 165 13.42 -6.30 7.20
C VAL A 165 14.55 -6.23 8.23
N ARG A 166 14.40 -5.33 9.23
CA ARG A 166 15.37 -5.25 10.34
C ARG A 166 15.14 -6.41 11.32
N ARG A 167 16.12 -7.31 11.40
CA ARG A 167 16.13 -8.49 12.30
C ARG A 167 15.86 -8.19 13.79
N ARG A 168 16.08 -6.95 14.26
CA ARG A 168 15.84 -6.56 15.67
C ARG A 168 14.40 -6.20 16.01
N ALA A 169 13.56 -5.88 15.02
CA ALA A 169 12.22 -5.34 15.27
C ALA A 169 11.11 -6.39 15.18
N TRP A 170 11.42 -7.62 14.75
CA TRP A 170 10.40 -8.61 14.47
C TRP A 170 10.77 -9.96 15.09
N PRO A 171 9.93 -10.54 15.97
CA PRO A 171 10.17 -11.85 16.53
C PRO A 171 9.99 -12.89 15.41
N LEU A 172 11.06 -13.15 14.67
CA LEU A 172 11.19 -14.31 13.81
C LEU A 172 11.30 -15.53 14.73
N ARG A 173 10.15 -16.08 15.16
CA ARG A 173 10.12 -17.45 15.65
C ARG A 173 10.29 -18.34 14.43
N PHE A 174 11.52 -18.82 14.22
CA PHE A 174 11.74 -19.99 13.37
C PHE A 174 11.03 -21.15 14.05
N GLY A 175 9.96 -21.66 13.44
CA GLY A 175 9.33 -22.90 13.85
C GLY A 175 10.28 -24.05 13.55
N GLY A 176 11.13 -24.39 14.53
CA GLY A 176 11.83 -25.67 14.56
C GLY A 176 10.90 -26.71 15.17
N GLY A 177 10.55 -27.72 14.38
CA GLY A 177 9.95 -28.94 14.89
C GLY A 177 10.91 -29.72 15.79
N ASP A 178 10.29 -30.55 16.62
CA ASP A 178 10.83 -31.71 17.35
C ASP A 178 11.79 -31.46 18.52
N GLY A 179 11.27 -31.69 19.72
CA GLY A 179 12.04 -31.80 20.96
C GLY A 179 11.15 -32.34 22.09
N GLN A 180 11.32 -33.63 22.39
CA GLN A 180 10.66 -34.43 23.44
C GLN A 180 10.54 -33.76 24.82
N PRO A 181 9.58 -34.21 25.66
CA PRO A 181 9.45 -33.73 27.03
C PRO A 181 10.61 -34.28 27.88
N LEU A 182 11.35 -33.39 28.53
CA LEU A 182 12.24 -33.75 29.62
C LEU A 182 11.38 -33.98 30.86
N ALA A 183 11.23 -35.26 31.20
CA ALA A 183 10.81 -35.72 32.51
C ALA A 183 11.96 -35.59 33.53
N GLN A 184 11.53 -35.43 34.78
CA GLN A 184 12.24 -35.36 36.07
C GLN A 184 12.58 -33.95 36.55
#